data_AF-A0A5E4L3H0-F1
#
_entry.id   AF-A0A5E4L3H0-F1
#
_cell.length_a   1.000
_cell.length_b   1.000
_cell.length_c   1.000
_cell.angle_alpha   90.00
_cell.angle_beta   90.00
_cell.angle_gamma   90.00
#
_symmetry.space_group_name_H-M   'P 1'
#
loop_
_entity.id
_entity.type
_entity.pdbx_description
1 polymer ?
#
loop_
_entity_poly.entity_id
_entity_poly.type
_entity_poly.pdbx_seq_one_letter_code
_entity_poly.pdbx_strand_id
1 'polypeptide(L)'
;MTRAEILSDIKQAEEDAKKSVLQANEVRNQKINEAKAQAREIIKKAEEEALEYAAAEINKAQEIIKEEREKIVEKGVSEAEDIKKKAKKNITKATKFILTEFERAANA
;
A
#
# COMPACT_ATOMS: atom_id res chain seq x y z
N MET A 1 -40.11 28.54 60.53
CA MET A 1 -40.65 28.04 59.25
C MET A 1 -41.96 27.34 59.49
N THR A 2 -42.95 27.64 58.66
CA THR A 2 -44.24 26.95 58.67
C THR A 2 -44.12 25.61 57.95
N ARG A 3 -45.00 24.65 58.26
CA ARG A 3 -45.05 23.36 57.54
C ARG A 3 -45.20 23.51 56.02
N ALA A 4 -45.82 24.61 55.57
CA ALA A 4 -46.03 24.89 54.15
C ALA A 4 -44.74 25.28 53.42
N GLU A 5 -43.87 26.08 54.06
CA GLU A 5 -42.56 26.48 53.51
C GLU A 5 -41.66 25.25 53.31
N ILE A 6 -41.58 24.37 54.32
CA ILE A 6 -40.78 23.15 54.26
C ILE A 6 -41.24 22.22 53.11
N LEU A 7 -42.56 22.10 52.91
CA LEU A 7 -43.12 21.30 51.82
C LEU A 7 -42.84 21.90 50.43
N SER A 8 -42.79 23.23 50.33
CA SER A 8 -42.39 23.92 49.11
C SER A 8 -40.92 23.69 48.79
N ASP A 9 -40.05 23.81 49.80
CA ASP A 9 -38.61 23.59 49.65
C ASP A 9 -38.29 22.14 49.24
N ILE A 10 -38.99 21.16 49.83
CA ILE A 10 -38.84 19.75 49.44
C ILE A 10 -39.25 19.53 47.98
N LYS A 11 -40.37 20.11 47.54
CA LYS A 11 -40.82 19.99 46.13
C LYS A 11 -39.82 20.63 45.17
N GLN A 12 -39.30 21.80 45.52
CA GLN A 12 -38.28 22.49 44.73
C GLN A 12 -37.03 21.61 44.59
N ALA A 13 -36.53 21.06 45.71
CA ALA A 13 -35.38 20.17 45.73
C ALA A 13 -35.60 18.87 44.93
N GLU A 14 -36.80 18.28 44.99
CA GLU A 14 -37.15 17.11 44.17
C GLU A 14 -37.13 17.43 42.68
N GLU A 15 -37.64 18.60 42.27
CA GLU A 15 -37.66 19.00 40.88
C GLU A 15 -36.26 19.31 40.35
N ASP A 16 -35.42 19.96 41.16
CA ASP A 16 -34.02 20.24 40.84
C ASP A 16 -33.21 18.94 40.75
N ALA A 17 -33.45 17.98 41.65
CA ALA A 17 -32.84 16.65 41.57
C ALA A 17 -33.24 15.92 40.27
N LYS A 18 -34.53 15.97 39.88
CA LYS A 18 -35.00 15.38 38.62
C LYS A 18 -34.33 16.04 37.41
N LYS A 19 -34.23 17.38 37.39
CA LYS A 19 -33.55 18.13 36.32
C LYS A 19 -32.07 17.76 36.24
N SER A 20 -31.38 17.65 37.37
CA SER A 20 -29.97 17.24 37.44
C SER A 20 -29.76 15.84 36.85
N VAL A 21 -30.63 14.88 37.17
CA VAL A 21 -30.56 13.52 36.61
C VAL A 21 -30.81 13.51 35.09
N LEU A 22 -31.76 14.30 34.60
CA LEU A 22 -32.03 14.42 33.16
C LEU A 22 -30.81 14.99 32.42
N GLN A 23 -30.25 16.10 32.92
CA GLN A 23 -29.04 16.71 32.34
C GLN A 23 -27.85 15.75 32.36
N ALA A 24 -27.64 15.01 33.45
CA ALA A 24 -26.58 14.02 33.54
C ALA A 24 -26.74 12.90 32.49
N ASN A 25 -27.98 12.46 32.23
CA ASN A 25 -28.26 11.46 31.20
C ASN A 25 -28.04 12.02 29.79
N GLU A 26 -28.42 13.27 29.52
CA GLU A 26 -28.15 13.92 28.23
C GLU A 26 -26.65 14.04 27.96
N VAL A 27 -25.88 14.53 28.94
CA VAL A 27 -24.42 14.64 28.84
C VAL A 27 -23.78 13.27 28.64
N ARG A 28 -24.25 12.25 29.35
CA ARG A 28 -23.79 10.87 29.17
C ARG A 28 -24.02 10.39 27.73
N ASN A 29 -25.23 10.61 27.20
CA ASN A 29 -25.57 10.18 25.84
C ASN A 29 -24.77 10.95 24.79
N GLN A 30 -24.56 12.26 24.97
CA GLN A 30 -23.71 13.07 24.10
C GLN A 30 -22.28 12.52 24.08
N LYS A 31 -21.66 12.29 25.23
CA LYS A 31 -20.30 11.71 25.31
C LYS A 31 -20.18 10.35 24.63
N ILE A 32 -21.19 9.48 24.79
CA ILE A 32 -21.20 8.17 24.13
C ILE A 32 -21.30 8.33 22.60
N ASN A 33 -22.12 9.25 22.12
CA ASN A 33 -22.29 9.50 20.70
C ASN A 33 -21.03 10.12 20.08
N GLU A 34 -20.40 11.07 20.77
CA GLU A 34 -19.12 11.66 20.38
C GLU A 34 -18.02 10.60 20.30
N ALA A 35 -17.89 9.75 21.33
CA ALA A 35 -16.92 8.66 21.32
C ALA A 35 -17.16 7.67 20.17
N LYS A 36 -18.42 7.35 19.86
CA LYS A 36 -18.77 6.50 18.72
C LYS A 36 -18.45 7.16 17.37
N ALA A 37 -18.69 8.47 17.25
CA ALA A 37 -18.34 9.21 16.04
C ALA A 37 -16.82 9.24 15.83
N GLN A 38 -16.06 9.55 16.88
CA GLN A 38 -14.59 9.52 16.85
C GLN A 38 -14.06 8.13 16.50
N ALA A 39 -14.62 7.06 17.08
CA ALA A 39 -14.22 5.70 16.75
C ALA A 39 -14.45 5.37 15.26
N ARG A 40 -15.57 5.81 14.68
CA ARG A 40 -15.85 5.64 13.25
C ARG A 40 -14.88 6.44 12.38
N GLU A 41 -14.54 7.66 12.78
CA GLU A 41 -13.56 8.47 12.06
C GLU A 41 -12.17 7.84 12.10
N ILE A 42 -11.76 7.27 13.23
CA ILE A 42 -10.48 6.55 13.34
C ILE A 42 -10.45 5.35 12.39
N ILE A 43 -11.52 4.55 12.36
CA ILE A 43 -11.62 3.40 11.45
C ILE A 43 -11.56 3.87 9.99
N LYS A 44 -12.32 4.90 9.62
CA LYS A 44 -12.32 5.42 8.24
C LYS A 44 -10.95 5.93 7.82
N LYS A 45 -10.26 6.67 8.69
CA LYS A 45 -8.90 7.15 8.43
C LYS A 45 -7.92 6.00 8.28
N ALA A 46 -7.99 5.00 9.15
CA ALA A 46 -7.14 3.82 9.05
C ALA A 46 -7.38 3.03 7.75
N GLU A 47 -8.63 2.93 7.29
CA GLU A 47 -8.96 2.32 6.00
C GLU A 47 -8.39 3.13 4.82
N GLU A 48 -8.53 4.46 4.85
CA GLU A 48 -7.96 5.36 3.83
C GLU A 48 -6.43 5.26 3.78
N GLU A 49 -5.76 5.34 4.93
CA GLU A 49 -4.30 5.21 5.05
C GLU A 49 -3.81 3.83 4.59
N ALA A 50 -4.54 2.75 4.89
CA ALA A 50 -4.21 1.40 4.44
C ALA A 50 -4.31 1.26 2.92
N LEU A 51 -5.33 1.87 2.30
CA LEU A 51 -5.49 1.86 0.84
C LEU A 51 -4.38 2.68 0.15
N GLU A 52 -4.06 3.85 0.68
CA GLU A 52 -2.96 4.68 0.18
C GLU A 52 -1.61 3.97 0.30
N TYR A 53 -1.35 3.33 1.45
CA TYR A 53 -0.13 2.56 1.66
C TYR A 53 -0.02 1.37 0.69
N ALA A 54 -1.11 0.62 0.51
CA ALA A 54 -1.14 -0.49 -0.44
C ALA A 54 -0.88 -0.04 -1.88
N ALA A 55 -1.51 1.07 -2.30
CA ALA A 55 -1.29 1.64 -3.63
C ALA A 55 0.17 2.11 -3.81
N ALA A 56 0.74 2.77 -2.80
CA ALA A 56 2.12 3.22 -2.82
C ALA A 56 3.12 2.05 -2.95
N GLU A 57 2.93 0.96 -2.20
CA GLU A 57 3.80 -0.21 -2.30
C GLU A 57 3.64 -0.96 -3.63
N ILE A 58 2.43 -1.03 -4.20
CA ILE A 58 2.24 -1.60 -5.54
C ILE A 58 3.00 -0.78 -6.58
N ASN A 59 2.88 0.55 -6.55
CA ASN A 59 3.58 1.43 -7.49
C ASN A 59 5.10 1.30 -7.35
N LYS A 60 5.60 1.25 -6.11
CA LYS A 60 7.03 1.04 -5.85
C LYS A 60 7.52 -0.31 -6.36
N ALA A 61 6.75 -1.38 -6.15
CA ALA A 61 7.08 -2.70 -6.68
C ALA A 61 7.09 -2.70 -8.22
N GLN A 62 6.16 -1.99 -8.87
CA GLN A 62 6.14 -1.84 -10.33
C GLN A 62 7.37 -1.11 -10.87
N GLU A 63 7.80 -0.03 -10.22
CA GLU A 63 9.03 0.67 -10.61
C GLU A 63 10.27 -0.21 -10.44
N ILE A 64 10.37 -0.97 -9.34
CA ILE A 64 11.47 -1.93 -9.14
C ILE A 64 11.47 -2.99 -10.26
N ILE A 65 10.30 -3.58 -10.57
CA ILE A 65 10.17 -4.57 -11.65
C ILE A 65 10.59 -3.97 -12.99
N LYS A 66 10.23 -2.72 -13.26
CA LYS A 66 10.60 -2.02 -14.49
C LYS A 66 12.11 -1.81 -14.57
N GLU A 67 12.74 -1.33 -13.51
CA GLU A 67 14.20 -1.16 -13.44
C GLU A 67 14.94 -2.49 -13.61
N GLU A 68 14.47 -3.56 -12.95
CA GLU A 68 15.06 -4.89 -13.09
C GLU A 68 14.90 -5.43 -14.51
N ARG A 69 13.73 -5.24 -15.12
CA ARG A 69 13.49 -5.61 -16.51
C ARG A 69 14.43 -4.88 -17.45
N GLU A 70 14.61 -3.58 -17.28
CA GLU A 70 15.54 -2.78 -18.08
C GLU A 70 16.98 -3.31 -17.94
N LYS A 71 17.44 -3.58 -16.71
CA LYS A 71 18.76 -4.20 -16.46
C LYS A 71 18.93 -5.56 -17.15
N ILE A 72 17.91 -6.42 -17.10
CA ILE A 72 17.93 -7.74 -17.76
C ILE A 72 18.03 -7.57 -19.28
N VAL A 73 17.25 -6.67 -19.85
CA VAL A 73 17.26 -6.41 -21.29
C VAL A 73 18.62 -5.84 -21.74
N GLU A 74 19.15 -4.85 -21.04
CA GLU A 74 20.46 -4.26 -21.34
C GLU A 74 21.57 -5.30 -21.26
N LYS A 75 21.55 -6.14 -20.22
CA LYS A 75 22.50 -7.26 -20.08
C LYS A 75 22.38 -8.24 -21.25
N GLY A 76 21.16 -8.62 -21.62
CA GLY A 76 20.91 -9.53 -22.75
C GLY A 76 21.38 -8.94 -24.09
N VAL A 77 21.19 -7.64 -24.31
CA VAL A 77 21.70 -6.94 -25.50
C VAL A 77 23.23 -6.97 -25.52
N SER A 78 23.88 -6.64 -24.40
CA SER A 78 25.34 -6.67 -24.27
C SER A 78 25.92 -8.08 -24.55
N GLU A 79 25.32 -9.11 -23.95
CA GLU A 79 25.72 -10.51 -24.17
C GLU A 79 25.54 -10.92 -25.65
N ALA A 80 24.42 -10.54 -26.27
CA ALA A 80 24.17 -10.82 -27.68
C ALA A 80 25.18 -10.12 -28.60
N GLU A 81 25.55 -8.87 -28.30
CA GLU A 81 26.60 -8.16 -29.04
C GLU A 81 27.96 -8.83 -28.91
N ASP A 82 28.31 -9.31 -27.72
CA ASP A 82 29.56 -10.02 -27.48
C ASP A 82 29.61 -11.36 -28.21
N ILE A 83 28.51 -12.11 -28.21
CA ILE A 83 28.36 -13.33 -29.01
C ILE A 83 28.52 -13.00 -30.50
N LYS A 84 27.85 -11.94 -31.00
CA LYS A 84 27.95 -11.50 -32.39
C LYS A 84 29.39 -11.12 -32.77
N LYS A 85 30.12 -10.41 -31.90
CA LYS A 85 31.53 -10.06 -32.10
C LYS A 85 32.41 -11.31 -32.15
N LYS A 86 32.22 -12.26 -31.23
CA LYS A 86 32.95 -13.55 -31.19
C LYS A 86 32.67 -14.38 -32.44
N ALA A 87 31.39 -14.51 -32.83
CA ALA A 87 30.97 -15.22 -34.03
C ALA A 87 31.61 -14.61 -35.29
N LYS A 88 31.53 -13.29 -35.47
CA LYS A 88 32.13 -12.59 -36.61
C LYS A 88 33.64 -12.87 -36.76
N LYS A 89 34.38 -12.93 -35.65
CA LYS A 89 35.82 -13.27 -35.67
C LYS A 89 36.11 -14.70 -36.14
N ASN A 90 35.16 -15.62 -35.92
CA ASN A 90 35.32 -17.03 -36.25
C ASN A 90 34.81 -17.40 -37.65
N ILE A 91 33.96 -16.56 -38.28
CA ILE A 91 33.41 -16.83 -39.63
C ILE A 91 34.53 -17.17 -40.62
N THR A 92 35.55 -16.32 -40.74
CA THR A 92 36.62 -16.54 -41.72
C THR A 92 37.39 -17.83 -41.48
N LYS A 93 37.61 -18.20 -40.20
CA LYS A 93 38.28 -19.46 -39.84
C LYS A 93 37.40 -20.67 -40.19
N ALA A 94 36.12 -20.60 -39.86
CA ALA A 94 35.16 -21.66 -40.15
C ALA A 94 34.99 -21.86 -41.67
N THR A 95 34.84 -20.78 -42.45
CA THR A 95 34.76 -20.86 -43.91
C THR A 95 36.01 -21.48 -44.51
N LYS A 96 37.20 -21.07 -44.04
CA LYS A 96 38.46 -21.65 -44.52
C LYS A 96 38.55 -23.14 -44.19
N PHE A 97 38.19 -23.54 -42.97
CA PHE A 97 38.18 -24.94 -42.55
C PHE A 97 37.25 -25.80 -43.42
N ILE A 98 36.01 -25.33 -43.65
CA ILE A 98 35.03 -26.05 -44.49
C ILE A 98 35.54 -26.16 -45.93
N LEU A 99 36.12 -25.08 -46.49
CA LEU A 99 36.66 -25.10 -47.85
C LEU A 99 37.80 -26.12 -47.99
N THR A 100 38.73 -26.13 -47.03
CA THR A 100 39.86 -27.09 -47.03
C THR A 100 39.40 -28.53 -46.89
N GLU A 101 38.42 -28.82 -46.03
CA GLU A 101 37.86 -30.17 -45.91
C GLU A 101 37.08 -30.59 -47.17
N PHE A 102 36.37 -29.66 -47.80
CA PHE A 102 35.70 -29.92 -49.09
C PHE A 102 36.71 -30.24 -50.19
N GLU A 103 37.76 -29.43 -50.34
CA GLU A 103 38.84 -29.68 -51.31
C GLU A 103 39.52 -31.04 -51.05
N ARG A 104 39.74 -31.40 -49.79
CA ARG A 104 40.30 -32.70 -49.42
C ARG A 104 39.38 -33.86 -49.79
N ALA A 105 38.08 -33.73 -49.56
CA ALA A 105 37.09 -34.76 -49.89
C ALA A 105 36.87 -34.89 -51.41
N ALA A 106 36.97 -33.80 -52.16
CA ALA A 106 36.82 -33.81 -53.62
C ALA A 106 38.06 -34.35 -54.36
N ASN A 107 39.24 -34.28 -53.73
CA ASN A 107 40.50 -34.81 -54.27
C ASN A 107 40.84 -36.22 -53.76
N ALA A 108 39.94 -36.87 -53.01
CA ALA A 108 40.04 -38.24 -52.51
C ALA A 108 39.22 -39.21 -53.38
#